data_AF-A0A3M7E3W5-F1
#
_entry.id   AF-A0A3M7E3W5-F1
#
_cell.length_a   1.000
_cell.length_b   1.000
_cell.length_c   1.000
_cell.angle_alpha   90.00
_cell.angle_beta   90.00
_cell.angle_gamma   90.00
#
_symmetry.space_group_name_H-M   'P 1'
#
loop_
_entity.id
_entity.type
_entity.pdbx_description
1 polymer ?
#
loop_
_entity_poly.entity_id
_entity_poly.type
_entity_poly.pdbx_seq_one_letter_code
_entity_poly.pdbx_strand_id
1 'polypeptide(L)'
;MNNDIVEPFPDSQVSDTLRAHANSGLPYDISESELQILQDSSIGPQHPAYRHLPPFLSMHDAYRRLMRRNQGEELSPDWQAALRRYIQAMSAPHGSLDLPIKMFNELDTLIFHGDLKHRVNMRWESCRRIGLSRPHETLLGVTMAPTNWTIPRIRIRINIDVDWRKLPRTQLIGTVVHEMLHAYFYVHCGVAGHRDLAMGGRMDEGHGVYFYAAGRQLERRWKLTLFDPSDPTGL
;
A
#
# COMPACT_ATOMS: atom_id res chain seq x y z
N MET A 1 4.87 31.45 4.88
CA MET A 1 5.94 30.57 4.36
C MET A 1 5.25 29.46 3.62
N ASN A 2 5.23 29.54 2.29
CA ASN A 2 4.69 28.50 1.43
C ASN A 2 5.62 27.29 1.52
N ASN A 3 5.20 26.26 2.26
CA ASN A 3 5.71 24.92 2.02
C ASN A 3 5.02 24.43 0.75
N ASP A 4 5.52 24.91 -0.39
CA ASP A 4 5.17 24.36 -1.68
C ASP A 4 5.55 22.88 -1.65
N ILE A 5 4.51 22.05 -1.57
CA ILE A 5 4.58 20.62 -1.77
C ILE A 5 5.28 20.45 -3.11
N VAL A 6 6.51 19.93 -3.04
CA VAL A 6 7.36 19.64 -4.19
C VAL A 6 6.50 18.98 -5.26
N GLU A 7 6.64 19.49 -6.48
CA GLU A 7 6.06 18.91 -7.70
C GLU A 7 6.07 17.38 -7.66
N PRO A 8 5.03 16.73 -8.23
CA PRO A 8 4.88 15.28 -8.20
C PRO A 8 6.20 14.62 -8.63
N PHE A 9 6.89 13.96 -7.71
CA PHE A 9 8.15 13.29 -8.03
C PHE A 9 7.96 12.45 -9.30
N PRO A 10 8.62 12.81 -10.42
CA PRO A 10 8.54 12.01 -11.63
C PRO A 10 9.14 10.64 -11.30
N ASP A 11 8.61 9.59 -11.95
CA ASP A 11 9.17 8.26 -11.73
C ASP A 11 10.67 8.27 -12.01
N SER A 12 11.45 7.72 -11.08
CA SER A 12 12.90 7.69 -11.24
C SER A 12 13.33 6.57 -12.18
N GLN A 13 14.54 6.70 -12.73
CA GLN A 13 15.19 5.60 -13.46
C GLN A 13 15.28 4.31 -12.63
N VAL A 14 15.40 4.43 -11.29
CA VAL A 14 15.44 3.28 -10.39
C VAL A 14 14.12 2.52 -10.44
N SER A 15 12.99 3.24 -10.44
CA SER A 15 11.67 2.64 -10.58
C SER A 15 11.51 1.86 -11.89
N ASP A 16 12.08 2.36 -13.00
CA ASP A 16 11.96 1.69 -14.30
C ASP A 16 12.86 0.45 -14.41
N THR A 17 14.02 0.45 -13.75
CA THR A 17 14.93 -0.72 -13.72
C THR A 17 14.46 -1.87 -12.84
N LEU A 18 13.59 -1.60 -11.86
CA LEU A 18 13.15 -2.58 -10.86
C LEU A 18 11.67 -2.98 -11.04
N ARG A 19 11.15 -2.84 -12.26
CA ARG A 19 9.81 -3.28 -12.57
C ARG A 19 9.67 -4.78 -12.35
N ALA A 20 8.54 -5.17 -11.77
CA ALA A 20 8.17 -6.57 -11.70
C ALA A 20 7.58 -7.00 -13.05
N HIS A 21 8.00 -8.17 -13.53
CA HIS A 21 7.45 -8.84 -14.71
C HIS A 21 6.91 -10.21 -14.32
N ALA A 22 5.83 -10.64 -14.96
CA ALA A 22 5.14 -11.89 -14.70
C ALA A 22 6.03 -13.12 -14.89
N ASN A 23 6.93 -13.06 -15.87
CA ASN A 23 7.80 -14.16 -16.29
C ASN A 23 9.25 -14.09 -15.75
N SER A 24 9.54 -13.22 -14.78
CA SER A 24 10.86 -13.08 -14.15
C SER A 24 10.77 -13.22 -12.63
N GLY A 25 11.88 -13.47 -11.93
CA GLY A 25 11.90 -13.53 -10.47
C GLY A 25 11.09 -14.69 -9.87
N LEU A 26 10.38 -14.44 -8.77
CA LEU A 26 9.54 -15.42 -8.09
C LEU A 26 8.25 -15.67 -8.90
N PRO A 27 7.92 -16.94 -9.22
CA PRO A 27 6.66 -17.27 -9.87
C PRO A 27 5.46 -16.79 -9.05
N TYR A 28 4.58 -16.02 -9.68
CA TYR A 28 3.32 -15.58 -9.11
C TYR A 28 2.27 -15.46 -10.22
N ASP A 29 1.04 -15.87 -9.91
CA ASP A 29 -0.06 -15.92 -10.88
C ASP A 29 -0.66 -14.52 -11.10
N ILE A 30 0.01 -13.73 -11.94
CA ILE A 30 -0.43 -12.39 -12.35
C ILE A 30 -0.04 -12.15 -13.81
N SER A 31 -0.92 -11.50 -14.59
CA SER A 31 -0.61 -11.17 -15.98
C SER A 31 0.31 -9.96 -16.09
N GLU A 32 1.13 -9.94 -17.15
CA GLU A 32 2.00 -8.79 -17.45
C GLU A 32 1.19 -7.51 -17.65
N SER A 33 -0.01 -7.60 -18.22
CA SER A 33 -0.90 -6.46 -18.42
C SER A 33 -1.35 -5.84 -17.09
N GLU A 34 -1.66 -6.67 -16.08
CA GLU A 34 -2.05 -6.17 -14.75
C GLU A 34 -0.85 -5.56 -14.01
N LEU A 35 0.33 -6.15 -14.14
CA LEU A 35 1.57 -5.57 -13.62
C LEU A 35 1.91 -4.23 -14.29
N GLN A 36 1.69 -4.12 -15.60
CA GLN A 36 1.85 -2.86 -16.32
C GLN A 36 0.88 -1.82 -15.79
N ILE A 37 -0.41 -2.15 -15.63
CA ILE A 37 -1.42 -1.21 -15.10
C ILE A 37 -1.06 -0.76 -13.68
N LEU A 38 -0.62 -1.67 -12.82
CA LEU A 38 -0.21 -1.33 -11.46
C LEU A 38 1.00 -0.39 -11.45
N GLN A 39 1.97 -0.63 -12.32
CA GLN A 39 3.24 0.11 -12.31
C GLN A 39 3.20 1.36 -13.20
N ASP A 40 2.26 1.56 -14.12
CA ASP A 40 2.27 2.71 -15.04
C ASP A 40 1.68 4.01 -14.42
N SER A 41 2.53 4.98 -14.06
CA SER A 41 2.07 6.23 -13.45
C SER A 41 1.32 7.16 -14.41
N SER A 42 1.36 6.90 -15.73
CA SER A 42 0.70 7.73 -16.75
C SER A 42 -0.79 7.41 -16.91
N ILE A 43 -1.28 6.30 -16.36
CA ILE A 43 -2.70 5.91 -16.43
C ILE A 43 -3.57 6.93 -15.70
N GLY A 44 -4.30 7.70 -16.50
CA GLY A 44 -5.26 8.71 -16.04
C GLY A 44 -6.69 8.46 -16.55
N PRO A 45 -7.61 9.42 -16.33
CA PRO A 45 -9.05 9.24 -16.54
C PRO A 45 -9.50 8.77 -17.93
N GLN A 46 -8.68 8.99 -18.96
CA GLN A 46 -8.99 8.57 -20.33
C GLN A 46 -8.61 7.12 -20.63
N HIS A 47 -7.84 6.47 -19.76
CA HIS A 47 -7.38 5.10 -19.97
C HIS A 47 -8.48 4.11 -19.51
N PRO A 48 -8.77 3.03 -20.26
CA PRO A 48 -9.86 2.10 -19.94
C PRO A 48 -9.68 1.36 -18.62
N ALA A 49 -8.44 1.16 -18.19
CA ALA A 49 -8.11 0.58 -16.88
C ALA A 49 -8.11 1.60 -15.73
N TYR A 50 -8.47 2.87 -15.96
CA TYR A 50 -8.57 3.84 -14.89
C TYR A 50 -9.86 3.64 -14.10
N ARG A 51 -9.76 3.67 -12.77
CA ARG A 51 -10.92 3.52 -11.89
C ARG A 51 -11.09 4.77 -11.03
N HIS A 52 -12.26 5.40 -11.13
CA HIS A 52 -12.60 6.57 -10.32
C HIS A 52 -12.75 6.25 -8.84
N LEU A 53 -12.43 7.21 -7.97
CA LEU A 53 -12.70 7.12 -6.55
C LEU A 53 -14.21 7.01 -6.30
N PRO A 54 -14.66 6.19 -5.34
CA PRO A 54 -16.07 6.11 -4.95
C PRO A 54 -16.51 7.40 -4.22
N PRO A 55 -17.82 7.57 -3.96
CA PRO A 55 -18.31 8.58 -3.03
C PRO A 55 -17.64 8.46 -1.66
N PHE A 56 -17.27 9.60 -1.09
CA PHE A 56 -16.50 9.61 0.16
C PHE A 56 -17.36 9.26 1.39
N LEU A 57 -16.69 8.64 2.36
CA LEU A 57 -17.15 8.22 3.67
C LEU A 57 -16.36 8.95 4.75
N SER A 58 -16.91 9.03 5.95
CA SER A 58 -16.14 9.41 7.13
C SER A 58 -15.06 8.35 7.43
N MET A 59 -13.97 8.73 8.12
CA MET A 59 -12.93 7.78 8.58
C MET A 59 -13.53 6.64 9.41
N HIS A 60 -14.46 6.97 10.31
CA HIS A 60 -15.18 6.00 11.12
C HIS A 60 -15.94 4.97 10.27
N ASP A 61 -16.68 5.42 9.25
CA ASP A 61 -17.47 4.52 8.41
C ASP A 61 -16.59 3.69 7.48
N ALA A 62 -15.52 4.27 6.94
CA ALA A 62 -14.52 3.55 6.16
C ALA A 62 -13.84 2.46 7.00
N TYR A 63 -13.46 2.77 8.25
CA TYR A 63 -12.94 1.82 9.23
C TYR A 63 -13.95 0.69 9.52
N ARG A 64 -15.20 1.02 9.89
CA ARG A 64 -16.22 0.01 10.19
C ARG A 64 -16.49 -0.90 9.00
N ARG A 65 -16.52 -0.33 7.80
CA ARG A 65 -16.69 -1.09 6.55
C ARG A 65 -15.53 -2.06 6.34
N LEU A 66 -14.28 -1.62 6.50
CA LEU A 66 -13.10 -2.46 6.37
C LEU A 66 -13.13 -3.61 7.37
N MET A 67 -13.39 -3.29 8.64
CA MET A 67 -13.42 -4.30 9.72
C MET A 67 -14.56 -5.31 9.52
N ARG A 68 -15.76 -4.86 9.14
CA ARG A 68 -16.90 -5.75 8.87
C ARG A 68 -16.57 -6.75 7.76
N ARG A 69 -15.90 -6.33 6.68
CA ARG A 69 -15.56 -7.23 5.59
C ARG A 69 -14.39 -8.16 5.92
N ASN A 70 -13.55 -7.78 6.87
CA ASN A 70 -12.51 -8.65 7.45
C ASN A 70 -13.03 -9.53 8.60
N GLN A 71 -14.34 -9.56 8.87
CA GLN A 71 -14.97 -10.50 9.81
C GLN A 71 -15.45 -11.74 9.05
N GLY A 72 -15.01 -12.92 9.48
CA GLY A 72 -15.38 -14.21 8.88
C GLY A 72 -14.44 -14.70 7.78
N GLU A 73 -14.81 -15.83 7.17
CA GLU A 73 -14.12 -16.42 6.02
C GLU A 73 -14.95 -16.15 4.76
N GLU A 74 -14.33 -15.54 3.75
CA GLU A 74 -14.97 -15.30 2.46
C GLU A 74 -14.91 -16.59 1.63
N LEU A 75 -16.06 -17.06 1.14
CA LEU A 75 -16.16 -18.37 0.48
C LEU A 75 -16.09 -18.30 -1.04
N SER A 76 -15.93 -17.11 -1.62
CA SER A 76 -15.83 -16.97 -3.07
C SER A 76 -14.60 -17.72 -3.63
N PRO A 77 -14.73 -18.40 -4.79
CA PRO A 77 -13.62 -19.16 -5.38
C PRO A 77 -12.36 -18.32 -5.62
N ASP A 78 -12.53 -17.08 -6.06
CA ASP A 78 -11.44 -16.15 -6.35
C ASP A 78 -10.68 -15.75 -5.08
N TRP A 79 -11.42 -15.45 -4.00
CA TRP A 79 -10.80 -15.13 -2.71
C TRP A 79 -10.04 -16.34 -2.14
N GLN A 80 -10.61 -17.53 -2.24
CA GLN A 80 -9.96 -18.77 -1.80
C GLN A 80 -8.72 -19.11 -2.63
N ALA A 81 -8.73 -18.82 -3.94
CA ALA A 81 -7.56 -18.97 -4.80
C ALA A 81 -6.45 -17.98 -4.41
N ALA A 82 -6.80 -16.71 -4.20
CA ALA A 82 -5.87 -15.69 -3.70
C ALA A 82 -5.29 -16.07 -2.33
N LEU A 83 -6.11 -16.61 -1.41
CA LEU A 83 -5.65 -17.02 -0.08
C LEU A 83 -4.60 -18.14 -0.18
N ARG A 84 -4.83 -19.15 -1.04
CA ARG A 84 -3.87 -20.23 -1.24
C ARG A 84 -2.52 -19.72 -1.76
N ARG A 85 -2.55 -18.80 -2.75
CA ARG A 85 -1.32 -18.21 -3.31
C ARG A 85 -0.62 -17.31 -2.30
N TYR A 86 -1.36 -16.52 -1.52
CA TYR A 86 -0.83 -15.76 -0.39
C TYR A 86 -0.13 -16.67 0.63
N ILE A 87 -0.78 -17.75 1.09
CA ILE A 87 -0.18 -18.68 2.07
C ILE A 87 1.11 -19.29 1.50
N GLN A 88 1.08 -19.75 0.25
CA GLN A 88 2.26 -20.30 -0.41
C GLN A 88 3.38 -19.27 -0.49
N ALA A 89 3.08 -18.05 -0.90
CA ALA A 89 4.07 -16.97 -0.98
C ALA A 89 4.61 -16.56 0.39
N MET A 90 3.80 -16.59 1.45
CA MET A 90 4.25 -16.24 2.79
C MET A 90 5.07 -17.34 3.49
N SER A 91 5.19 -18.54 2.90
CA SER A 91 5.94 -19.66 3.49
C SER A 91 7.46 -19.46 3.54
N ALA A 92 8.03 -18.59 2.69
CA ALA A 92 9.47 -18.32 2.70
C ALA A 92 9.84 -17.20 3.70
N PRO A 93 11.02 -17.29 4.34
CA PRO A 93 11.33 -16.49 5.53
C PRO A 93 11.65 -15.02 5.24
N HIS A 94 12.22 -14.72 4.07
CA HIS A 94 12.78 -13.41 3.75
C HIS A 94 12.06 -12.69 2.62
N GLY A 95 12.17 -11.37 2.59
CA GLY A 95 11.61 -10.55 1.52
C GLY A 95 12.21 -10.81 0.13
N SER A 96 11.62 -10.17 -0.87
CA SER A 96 12.07 -10.22 -2.27
C SER A 96 11.63 -8.96 -3.00
N LEU A 97 12.28 -8.61 -4.10
CA LEU A 97 12.04 -7.33 -4.77
C LEU A 97 10.85 -7.36 -5.74
N ASP A 98 10.38 -8.52 -6.18
CA ASP A 98 9.31 -8.59 -7.18
C ASP A 98 7.97 -9.01 -6.58
N LEU A 99 8.01 -9.88 -5.57
CA LEU A 99 6.82 -10.44 -4.92
C LEU A 99 5.82 -9.38 -4.42
N PRO A 100 6.21 -8.28 -3.74
CA PRO A 100 5.23 -7.35 -3.19
C PRO A 100 4.39 -6.68 -4.27
N ILE A 101 5.00 -6.35 -5.42
CA ILE A 101 4.29 -5.78 -6.56
C ILE A 101 3.36 -6.83 -7.20
N LYS A 102 3.84 -8.07 -7.36
CA LYS A 102 3.04 -9.17 -7.94
C LYS A 102 1.84 -9.56 -7.07
N MET A 103 2.00 -9.49 -5.75
CA MET A 103 0.97 -9.83 -4.78
C MET A 103 -0.05 -8.71 -4.56
N PHE A 104 0.20 -7.49 -5.01
CA PHE A 104 -0.61 -6.32 -4.67
C PHE A 104 -2.11 -6.53 -4.90
N ASN A 105 -2.49 -7.00 -6.10
CA ASN A 105 -3.90 -7.23 -6.43
C ASN A 105 -4.54 -8.31 -5.55
N GLU A 106 -3.77 -9.30 -5.10
CA GLU A 106 -4.29 -10.32 -4.20
C GLU A 106 -4.42 -9.83 -2.77
N LEU A 107 -3.46 -9.05 -2.28
CA LEU A 107 -3.58 -8.36 -1.00
C LEU A 107 -4.81 -7.43 -1.03
N ASP A 108 -5.06 -6.75 -2.14
CA ASP A 108 -6.27 -5.95 -2.34
C ASP A 108 -7.53 -6.80 -2.32
N THR A 109 -7.58 -7.93 -3.04
CA THR A 109 -8.71 -8.86 -2.99
C THR A 109 -8.95 -9.39 -1.57
N LEU A 110 -7.89 -9.78 -0.88
CA LEU A 110 -7.95 -10.46 0.42
C LEU A 110 -8.33 -9.51 1.57
N ILE A 111 -7.78 -8.31 1.57
CA ILE A 111 -7.82 -7.38 2.71
C ILE A 111 -8.76 -6.20 2.44
N PHE A 112 -8.73 -5.65 1.24
CA PHE A 112 -9.41 -4.40 0.88
C PHE A 112 -10.57 -4.62 -0.10
N HIS A 113 -10.86 -5.89 -0.42
CA HIS A 113 -11.98 -6.35 -1.25
C HIS A 113 -12.01 -5.70 -2.64
N GLY A 114 -10.83 -5.53 -3.23
CA GLY A 114 -10.69 -5.00 -4.58
C GLY A 114 -10.85 -3.48 -4.65
N ASP A 115 -10.84 -2.74 -3.53
CA ASP A 115 -11.07 -1.29 -3.56
C ASP A 115 -9.84 -0.50 -4.06
N LEU A 116 -8.64 -1.11 -4.10
CA LEU A 116 -7.39 -0.44 -4.49
C LEU A 116 -6.96 -0.70 -5.94
N LYS A 117 -7.30 -1.87 -6.50
CA LYS A 117 -6.97 -2.29 -7.86
C LYS A 117 -7.40 -1.21 -8.83
N HIS A 118 -6.45 -0.83 -9.70
CA HIS A 118 -6.58 0.20 -10.74
C HIS A 118 -6.72 1.65 -10.23
N ARG A 119 -6.85 1.88 -8.92
CA ARG A 119 -6.79 3.21 -8.28
C ARG A 119 -5.41 3.56 -7.74
N VAL A 120 -4.60 2.54 -7.49
CA VAL A 120 -3.24 2.66 -6.96
C VAL A 120 -2.21 2.38 -8.06
N ASN A 121 -1.13 3.13 -8.01
CA ASN A 121 0.11 2.89 -8.71
C ASN A 121 1.21 2.53 -7.70
N MET A 122 1.86 1.38 -7.85
CA MET A 122 2.91 0.91 -6.93
C MET A 122 4.25 0.74 -7.66
N ARG A 123 5.33 1.27 -7.08
CA ARG A 123 6.71 1.14 -7.61
C ARG A 123 7.74 1.08 -6.48
N TRP A 124 8.94 0.62 -6.82
CA TRP A 124 10.14 0.85 -6.01
C TRP A 124 10.66 2.27 -6.19
N GLU A 125 11.14 2.90 -5.12
CA GLU A 125 11.78 4.22 -5.18
C GLU A 125 12.79 4.37 -4.04
N SER A 126 13.80 5.21 -4.21
CA SER A 126 14.67 5.62 -3.11
C SER A 126 13.96 6.68 -2.27
N CYS A 127 13.53 6.31 -1.06
CA CYS A 127 12.83 7.25 -0.18
C CYS A 127 13.75 8.39 0.34
N ARG A 128 15.07 8.25 0.20
CA ARG A 128 16.02 9.35 0.44
C ARG A 128 15.88 10.45 -0.61
N ARG A 129 15.56 10.10 -1.86
CA ARG A 129 15.44 11.05 -2.98
C ARG A 129 14.15 11.85 -2.97
N ILE A 130 13.11 11.34 -2.32
CA ILE A 130 11.82 12.03 -2.18
C ILE A 130 11.79 13.05 -1.03
N GLY A 131 12.92 13.29 -0.35
CA GLY A 131 13.05 14.36 0.66
C GLY A 131 12.26 14.16 1.95
N LEU A 132 11.64 12.98 2.14
CA LEU A 132 10.81 12.65 3.30
C LEU A 132 11.57 11.93 4.42
N SER A 133 12.84 11.58 4.20
CA SER A 133 13.66 10.94 5.23
C SER A 133 14.21 11.99 6.19
N ARG A 134 13.87 11.89 7.48
CA ARG A 134 14.54 12.65 8.54
C ARG A 134 15.96 12.10 8.73
N PRO A 135 16.93 12.91 9.21
CA PRO A 135 18.22 12.37 9.61
C PRO A 135 17.99 11.26 10.65
N HIS A 136 18.46 10.05 10.35
CA HIS A 136 18.41 8.85 11.22
C HIS A 136 17.11 8.02 11.21
N GLU A 137 16.09 8.36 10.41
CA GLU A 137 14.92 7.51 10.22
C GLU A 137 14.92 6.91 8.81
N THR A 138 14.79 5.58 8.73
CA THR A 138 14.66 4.88 7.44
C THR A 138 13.18 4.70 7.13
N LEU A 139 12.64 5.55 6.26
CA LEU A 139 11.28 5.40 5.75
C LEU A 139 11.18 4.11 4.94
N LEU A 140 10.30 3.18 5.32
CA LEU A 140 10.16 1.87 4.67
C LEU A 140 9.28 1.94 3.40
N GLY A 141 8.30 2.83 3.39
CA GLY A 141 7.39 3.08 2.28
C GLY A 141 6.69 4.42 2.45
N VAL A 142 5.99 4.85 1.41
CA VAL A 142 5.15 6.03 1.46
C VAL A 142 3.95 5.90 0.53
N THR A 143 2.84 6.46 0.96
CA THR A 143 1.62 6.61 0.17
C THR A 143 1.34 8.08 -0.07
N MET A 144 1.17 8.45 -1.33
CA MET A 144 0.83 9.79 -1.76
C MET A 144 -0.56 9.78 -2.39
N ALA A 145 -1.39 10.72 -1.96
CA ALA A 145 -2.73 10.90 -2.49
C ALA A 145 -2.71 11.37 -3.96
N PRO A 146 -3.80 11.18 -4.73
CA PRO A 146 -3.87 11.72 -6.08
C PRO A 146 -3.91 13.24 -6.02
N THR A 147 -3.28 13.88 -7.01
CA THR A 147 -3.24 15.35 -7.14
C THR A 147 -3.90 15.78 -8.43
N ASN A 148 -4.45 16.99 -8.42
CA ASN A 148 -5.53 17.41 -9.33
C ASN A 148 -5.10 17.51 -10.80
N TRP A 149 -3.80 17.45 -11.14
CA TRP A 149 -3.32 17.76 -12.49
C TRP A 149 -2.20 16.86 -13.03
N THR A 150 -1.56 16.04 -12.20
CA THR A 150 -0.34 15.31 -12.58
C THR A 150 -0.25 13.90 -11.99
N ILE A 151 -1.02 13.60 -10.95
CA ILE A 151 -1.07 12.29 -10.31
C ILE A 151 -2.53 11.83 -10.25
N PRO A 152 -3.04 11.15 -11.29
CA PRO A 152 -4.45 10.76 -11.35
C PRO A 152 -4.81 9.61 -10.38
N ARG A 153 -3.81 8.90 -9.85
CA ARG A 153 -3.97 7.70 -9.02
C ARG A 153 -3.16 7.80 -7.74
N ILE A 154 -3.62 7.18 -6.66
CA ILE A 154 -2.85 7.07 -5.41
C ILE A 154 -1.52 6.38 -5.72
N ARG A 155 -0.41 6.89 -5.19
CA ARG A 155 0.93 6.32 -5.42
C ARG A 155 1.45 5.68 -4.15
N ILE A 156 1.83 4.41 -4.23
CA ILE A 156 2.62 3.73 -3.21
C ILE A 156 4.05 3.60 -3.73
N ARG A 157 5.02 3.96 -2.89
CA ARG A 157 6.44 3.80 -3.17
C ARG A 157 7.09 3.04 -2.02
N ILE A 158 7.68 1.88 -2.31
CA ILE A 158 8.41 1.10 -1.31
C ILE A 158 9.91 1.41 -1.43
N ASN A 159 10.57 1.61 -0.29
CA ASN A 159 11.94 2.09 -0.26
C ASN A 159 12.92 1.02 -0.76
N ILE A 160 13.59 1.27 -1.87
CA ILE A 160 14.61 0.36 -2.41
C ILE A 160 15.94 0.40 -1.66
N ASP A 161 16.20 1.45 -0.89
CA ASP A 161 17.44 1.58 -0.12
C ASP A 161 17.49 0.59 1.07
N VAL A 162 16.37 -0.08 1.36
CA VAL A 162 16.26 -1.15 2.36
C VAL A 162 16.61 -2.49 1.70
N ASP A 163 17.53 -3.25 2.31
CA ASP A 163 17.85 -4.60 1.86
C ASP A 163 16.78 -5.61 2.32
N TRP A 164 15.64 -5.59 1.63
CA TRP A 164 14.47 -6.42 1.94
C TRP A 164 14.74 -7.93 1.94
N ARG A 165 15.82 -8.38 1.29
CA ARG A 165 16.22 -9.79 1.28
C ARG A 165 16.78 -10.25 2.63
N LYS A 166 17.20 -9.31 3.48
CA LYS A 166 17.68 -9.58 4.85
C LYS A 166 16.59 -9.44 5.90
N LEU A 167 15.44 -8.88 5.54
CA LEU A 167 14.32 -8.67 6.46
C LEU A 167 13.29 -9.80 6.38
N PRO A 168 12.53 -10.06 7.45
CA PRO A 168 11.42 -11.00 7.43
C PRO A 168 10.41 -10.66 6.33
N ARG A 169 9.90 -11.69 5.64
CA ARG A 169 8.85 -11.53 4.61
C ARG A 169 7.60 -10.84 5.18
N THR A 170 7.27 -11.12 6.44
CA THR A 170 6.15 -10.51 7.17
C THR A 170 6.31 -9.00 7.36
N GLN A 171 7.54 -8.49 7.46
CA GLN A 171 7.83 -7.07 7.56
C GLN A 171 7.75 -6.39 6.20
N LEU A 172 8.28 -7.01 5.14
CA LEU A 172 8.14 -6.47 3.78
C LEU A 172 6.68 -6.38 3.36
N ILE A 173 5.94 -7.48 3.45
CA ILE A 173 4.53 -7.51 3.07
C ILE A 173 3.68 -6.69 4.05
N GLY A 174 4.05 -6.65 5.33
CA GLY A 174 3.42 -5.77 6.30
C GLY A 174 3.59 -4.29 5.97
N THR A 175 4.78 -3.87 5.54
CA THR A 175 5.02 -2.51 5.01
C THR A 175 4.11 -2.21 3.83
N VAL A 176 3.99 -3.13 2.88
CA VAL A 176 3.08 -2.94 1.74
C VAL A 176 1.62 -2.82 2.17
N VAL A 177 1.17 -3.65 3.12
CA VAL A 177 -0.20 -3.58 3.64
C VAL A 177 -0.45 -2.29 4.43
N HIS A 178 0.55 -1.78 5.16
CA HIS A 178 0.49 -0.48 5.83
C HIS A 178 0.25 0.65 4.83
N GLU A 179 1.02 0.68 3.74
CA GLU A 179 0.81 1.66 2.66
C GLU A 179 -0.52 1.47 1.92
N MET A 180 -0.95 0.22 1.72
CA MET A 180 -2.27 -0.07 1.17
C MET A 180 -3.41 0.40 2.08
N LEU A 181 -3.21 0.39 3.41
CA LEU A 181 -4.18 0.92 4.36
C LEU A 181 -4.31 2.44 4.23
N HIS A 182 -3.19 3.16 4.07
CA HIS A 182 -3.20 4.59 3.73
C HIS A 182 -3.97 4.82 2.43
N ALA A 183 -3.69 4.02 1.40
CA ALA A 183 -4.38 4.10 0.13
C ALA A 183 -5.89 3.84 0.25
N TYR A 184 -6.31 2.88 1.08
CA TYR A 184 -7.72 2.59 1.32
C TYR A 184 -8.45 3.80 1.90
N PHE A 185 -7.86 4.47 2.90
CA PHE A 185 -8.45 5.67 3.45
C PHE A 185 -8.43 6.84 2.46
N TYR A 186 -7.42 6.98 1.60
CA TYR A 186 -7.48 7.96 0.51
C TYR A 186 -8.60 7.65 -0.51
N VAL A 187 -8.83 6.37 -0.84
CA VAL A 187 -9.92 5.97 -1.74
C VAL A 187 -11.28 6.36 -1.17
N HIS A 188 -11.52 6.09 0.11
CA HIS A 188 -12.85 6.24 0.71
C HIS A 188 -13.06 7.57 1.41
N CYS A 189 -12.04 8.27 1.87
CA CYS A 189 -12.20 9.51 2.65
C CYS A 189 -11.67 10.75 1.90
N GLY A 190 -10.93 10.56 0.80
CA GLY A 190 -10.25 11.63 0.09
C GLY A 190 -9.15 12.29 0.94
N VAL A 191 -8.42 13.25 0.36
CA VAL A 191 -7.27 13.90 1.04
C VAL A 191 -7.72 14.67 2.29
N ALA A 192 -8.81 15.42 2.18
CA ALA A 192 -9.31 16.24 3.28
C ALA A 192 -9.93 15.39 4.41
N GLY A 193 -10.59 14.28 4.06
CA GLY A 193 -11.23 13.39 5.01
C GLY A 193 -10.32 12.30 5.56
N HIS A 194 -9.13 12.07 4.99
CA HIS A 194 -8.16 11.10 5.49
C HIS A 194 -7.55 11.49 6.85
N ARG A 195 -7.62 12.78 7.23
CA ARG A 195 -7.15 13.24 8.53
C ARG A 195 -7.91 12.54 9.65
N ASP A 196 -7.20 11.70 10.37
CA ASP A 196 -7.76 10.89 11.44
C ASP A 196 -7.83 11.69 12.76
N LEU A 197 -8.64 11.22 13.70
CA LEU A 197 -8.70 11.78 15.04
C LEU A 197 -7.39 11.47 15.77
N ALA A 198 -6.60 12.50 16.08
CA ALA A 198 -5.43 12.41 16.94
C ALA A 198 -5.82 12.77 18.38
N MET A 199 -5.90 11.78 19.28
CA MET A 199 -6.25 12.00 20.69
C MET A 199 -5.02 12.22 21.57
N GLY A 200 -4.26 13.29 21.29
CA GLY A 200 -3.06 13.65 22.05
C GLY A 200 -1.94 12.59 22.03
N GLY A 201 -0.80 12.91 22.64
CA GLY A 201 0.37 12.02 22.59
C GLY A 201 1.11 12.02 21.25
N ARG A 202 1.66 10.86 20.86
CA ARG A 202 2.53 10.65 19.68
C ARG A 202 1.78 10.30 18.38
N MET A 203 0.44 10.29 18.36
CA MET A 203 -0.36 10.08 17.14
C MET A 203 -0.31 11.33 16.23
N ASP A 204 -0.17 11.12 14.92
CA ASP A 204 -0.26 12.19 13.93
C ASP A 204 -1.55 12.09 13.08
N GLU A 205 -1.77 13.07 12.21
CA GLU A 205 -2.98 13.15 11.36
C GLU A 205 -3.10 11.98 10.36
N GLY A 206 -2.00 11.27 10.04
CA GLY A 206 -1.97 10.09 9.17
C GLY A 206 -2.10 8.77 9.92
N HIS A 207 -1.68 8.71 11.18
CA HIS A 207 -1.67 7.52 12.04
C HIS A 207 -2.57 7.69 13.29
N GLY A 208 -3.74 8.29 13.11
CA GLY A 208 -4.70 8.49 14.20
C GLY A 208 -5.47 7.22 14.59
N VAL A 209 -6.55 7.42 15.34
CA VAL A 209 -7.27 6.35 16.04
C VAL A 209 -7.79 5.24 15.12
N TYR A 210 -8.43 5.58 14.00
CA TYR A 210 -9.04 4.60 13.11
C TYR A 210 -8.01 3.86 12.26
N PHE A 211 -6.99 4.56 11.78
CA PHE A 211 -5.87 3.96 11.05
C PHE A 211 -5.16 2.93 11.92
N TYR A 212 -4.77 3.33 13.13
CA TYR A 212 -4.07 2.45 14.05
C TYR A 212 -4.92 1.24 14.44
N ALA A 213 -6.20 1.45 14.76
CA ALA A 213 -7.11 0.36 15.11
C ALA A 213 -7.30 -0.64 13.95
N ALA A 214 -7.38 -0.17 12.70
CA ALA A 214 -7.43 -1.04 11.52
C ALA A 214 -6.13 -1.82 11.35
N GLY A 215 -4.98 -1.13 11.35
CA GLY A 215 -3.67 -1.76 11.18
C GLY A 215 -3.43 -2.86 12.21
N ARG A 216 -3.73 -2.62 13.49
CA ARG A 216 -3.53 -3.63 14.55
C ARG A 216 -4.45 -4.85 14.39
N GLN A 217 -5.62 -4.70 13.78
CA GLN A 217 -6.49 -5.84 13.48
C GLN A 217 -5.99 -6.63 12.27
N LEU A 218 -5.55 -5.93 11.22
CA LEU A 218 -4.96 -6.56 10.04
C LEU A 218 -3.67 -7.31 10.39
N GLU A 219 -2.79 -6.70 11.19
CA GLU A 219 -1.54 -7.30 11.66
C GLU A 219 -1.80 -8.65 12.36
N ARG A 220 -2.76 -8.69 13.29
CA ARG A 220 -3.15 -9.91 14.01
C ARG A 220 -3.76 -10.96 13.08
N ARG A 221 -4.69 -10.56 12.21
CA ARG A 221 -5.41 -11.47 11.31
C ARG A 221 -4.46 -12.13 10.30
N TRP A 222 -3.56 -11.34 9.73
CA TRP A 222 -2.70 -11.77 8.63
C TRP A 222 -1.29 -12.18 9.05
N LYS A 223 -0.96 -12.06 10.35
CA LYS A 223 0.35 -12.36 10.93
C LYS A 223 1.49 -11.60 10.25
N LEU A 224 1.24 -10.33 9.97
CA LEU A 224 2.20 -9.41 9.36
C LEU A 224 2.87 -8.55 10.44
N THR A 225 3.83 -7.73 10.02
CA THR A 225 4.42 -6.67 10.86
C THR A 225 4.18 -5.35 10.14
N LEU A 226 3.07 -4.68 10.49
CA LEU A 226 2.69 -3.40 9.86
C LEU A 226 3.37 -2.24 10.59
N PHE A 227 3.57 -2.40 11.89
CA PHE A 227 4.16 -1.43 12.78
C PHE A 227 5.49 -1.96 13.33
N ASP A 228 6.42 -1.07 13.67
CA ASP A 228 7.70 -1.48 14.26
C ASP A 228 7.46 -2.21 15.60
N PRO A 229 7.91 -3.46 15.79
CA PRO A 229 7.71 -4.16 17.06
C PRO A 229 8.39 -3.49 18.27
N SER A 230 9.45 -2.72 18.02
CA SER A 230 10.18 -1.97 19.04
C SER A 230 9.47 -0.67 19.43
N ASP A 231 8.47 -0.30 18.65
CA ASP A 231 7.53 0.75 18.96
C ASP A 231 6.12 0.10 19.05
N PRO A 232 5.69 -0.29 20.27
CA PRO A 232 4.44 -1.01 20.50
C PRO A 232 3.17 -0.21 20.13
N THR A 233 3.36 0.99 19.59
CA THR A 233 2.35 1.90 19.09
C THR A 233 2.36 2.12 17.58
N GLY A 234 3.34 1.62 16.81
CA GLY A 234 3.44 1.91 15.38
C GLY A 234 3.62 3.38 15.03
N LEU A 235 4.32 4.11 15.91
CA LEU A 235 4.76 5.50 15.90
C LEU A 235 6.29 5.63 15.99
#